data_AF-A0A535UMT9-F1
#
_entry.id   AF-A0A535UMT9-F1
#
_cell.length_a   1.000
_cell.length_b   1.000
_cell.length_c   1.000
_cell.angle_alpha   90.00
_cell.angle_beta   90.00
_cell.angle_gamma   90.00
#
_symmetry.space_group_name_H-M   'P 1'
#
loop_
_entity.id
_entity.type
_entity.pdbx_description
1 polymer ?
#
loop_
_entity_poly.entity_id
_entity_poly.type
_entity_poly.pdbx_seq_one_letter_code
_entity_poly.pdbx_strand_id
1 'polypeptide(L)'
;MTVQSRDSATTAIQQTMRRRRYGGADHRHPVNVMHHEQATVGEQLADGIASFIGSWRFLIIQTLLVATWVTINSLQATGRIHIDPYPYILLNLAFSTQAAYTGPVLLLAGNRQAQKDRLTLEHAASEADKADRQNVQILKAIQQNTEITEKNSEVALTILEHVQSLVQQHIEDNSDRKQGGADRT
;
A
#
# COMPACT_ATOMS: atom_id res chain seq x y z
N MET A 1 29.81 -37.89 -22.24
CA MET A 1 28.74 -36.90 -22.53
C MET A 1 28.17 -36.45 -21.20
N THR A 2 28.70 -35.37 -20.64
CA THR A 2 28.44 -34.96 -19.25
C THR A 2 28.16 -33.46 -19.19
N VAL A 3 27.06 -33.14 -18.51
CA VAL A 3 26.86 -31.92 -17.70
C VAL A 3 26.82 -30.60 -18.48
N GLN A 4 25.64 -30.24 -19.00
CA GLN A 4 25.29 -28.87 -19.38
C GLN A 4 24.02 -28.35 -18.66
N SER A 5 23.40 -29.17 -17.81
CA SER A 5 22.10 -28.87 -17.19
C SER A 5 22.17 -28.00 -15.92
N ARG A 6 23.36 -27.75 -15.35
CA ARG A 6 23.49 -26.96 -14.11
C ARG A 6 23.41 -25.45 -14.36
N ASP A 7 23.87 -24.99 -15.53
CA ASP A 7 23.91 -23.56 -15.86
C ASP A 7 22.53 -23.01 -16.23
N SER A 8 21.67 -23.83 -16.83
CA SER A 8 20.30 -23.42 -17.19
C SER A 8 19.42 -23.16 -15.97
N ALA A 9 19.58 -23.97 -14.92
CA ALA A 9 18.82 -23.84 -13.68
C ALA A 9 19.26 -22.60 -12.86
N THR A 10 20.57 -22.33 -12.79
CA THR A 10 21.09 -21.14 -12.10
C THR A 10 20.76 -19.84 -12.82
N THR A 11 20.73 -19.87 -14.16
CA THR A 11 20.37 -18.70 -14.98
C THR A 11 18.88 -18.34 -14.80
N ALA A 12 17.99 -19.33 -14.72
CA ALA A 12 16.57 -19.10 -14.44
C ALA A 12 16.31 -18.51 -13.04
N ILE A 13 17.09 -18.93 -12.03
CA ILE A 13 17.01 -18.40 -10.66
C ILE A 13 17.54 -16.96 -10.60
N GLN A 14 18.61 -16.62 -11.31
CA GLN A 14 19.10 -15.24 -11.37
C GLN A 14 18.10 -14.29 -12.05
N GLN A 15 17.37 -14.78 -13.06
CA GLN A 15 16.41 -13.96 -13.81
C GLN A 15 15.16 -13.61 -12.96
N THR A 16 14.75 -14.51 -12.05
CA THR A 16 13.64 -14.24 -11.11
C THR A 16 14.04 -13.30 -9.97
N MET A 17 15.32 -13.26 -9.57
CA MET A 17 15.80 -12.36 -8.51
C MET A 17 15.96 -10.89 -8.95
N ARG A 18 15.92 -10.57 -10.25
CA ARG A 18 16.07 -9.19 -10.76
C ARG A 18 14.85 -8.28 -10.54
N ARG A 19 13.74 -8.76 -9.96
CA ARG A 19 12.53 -7.95 -9.71
C ARG A 19 12.41 -7.31 -8.32
N ARG A 20 13.43 -7.44 -7.45
CA ARG A 20 13.42 -6.82 -6.10
C ARG A 20 14.43 -5.67 -5.95
N ARG A 21 14.48 -4.78 -6.94
CA ARG A 21 15.16 -3.48 -6.78
C ARG A 21 14.16 -2.35 -6.94
N TYR A 22 13.11 -2.38 -6.13
CA TYR A 22 12.39 -1.16 -5.78
C TYR A 22 13.33 -0.37 -4.87
N GLY A 23 14.01 0.61 -5.47
CA GLY A 23 14.82 1.56 -4.74
C GLY A 23 13.95 2.25 -3.69
N GLY A 24 14.40 2.20 -2.42
CA GLY A 24 13.76 2.85 -1.28
C GLY A 24 13.90 4.37 -1.31
N ALA A 25 13.57 5.01 -2.43
CA ALA A 25 13.74 6.45 -2.62
C ALA A 25 12.50 7.09 -3.27
N ASP A 26 11.29 6.72 -2.84
CA ASP A 26 10.19 7.67 -2.80
C ASP A 26 9.06 7.14 -1.90
N HIS A 27 9.01 7.59 -0.65
CA HIS A 27 7.86 7.32 0.24
C HIS A 27 6.71 8.31 -0.01
N ARG A 28 6.70 9.00 -1.16
CA ARG A 28 5.55 9.79 -1.58
C ARG A 28 4.58 8.87 -2.31
N HIS A 29 3.48 8.52 -1.64
CA HIS A 29 2.38 7.77 -2.24
C HIS A 29 2.00 8.41 -3.59
N PRO A 30 1.77 7.64 -4.66
CA PRO A 30 1.45 8.18 -6.00
C PRO A 30 0.25 9.14 -6.03
N VAL A 31 -0.64 9.05 -5.03
CA VAL A 31 -1.78 9.98 -4.84
C VAL A 31 -1.29 11.43 -4.63
N ASN A 32 -0.13 11.61 -4.01
CA ASN A 32 0.45 12.93 -3.73
C ASN A 32 1.13 13.57 -4.95
N VAL A 33 1.37 12.79 -6.03
CA VAL A 33 2.15 13.22 -7.20
C VAL A 33 1.26 13.63 -8.39
N MET A 34 -0.01 13.22 -8.40
CA MET A 34 -0.99 13.62 -9.42
C MET A 34 -1.56 15.04 -9.26
N HIS A 35 -1.07 15.82 -8.28
CA HIS A 35 -1.65 17.12 -7.91
C HIS A 35 -0.94 18.35 -8.51
N HIS A 36 -0.12 18.17 -9.56
CA HIS A 36 0.54 19.30 -10.22
C HIS A 36 0.17 19.37 -11.70
N GLU A 37 -1.06 19.81 -12.01
CA GLU A 37 -1.23 20.54 -13.27
C GLU A 37 -2.34 21.60 -13.32
N GLN A 38 -3.21 21.73 -12.31
CA GLN A 38 -4.22 22.80 -12.29
C GLN A 38 -4.52 23.36 -10.89
N ALA A 39 -3.46 23.71 -10.13
CA ALA A 39 -3.59 24.39 -8.85
C ALA A 39 -4.20 25.80 -9.03
N THR A 40 -5.52 25.83 -9.16
CA THR A 40 -6.32 27.07 -9.15
C THR A 40 -6.09 27.75 -7.80
N VAL A 41 -6.13 29.09 -7.74
CA VAL A 41 -5.87 29.86 -6.51
C VAL A 41 -6.71 29.37 -5.31
N GLY A 42 -7.89 28.81 -5.58
CA GLY A 42 -8.75 28.18 -4.57
C GLY A 42 -8.20 26.87 -3.98
N GLU A 43 -7.40 26.10 -4.71
CA GLU A 43 -6.81 24.84 -4.22
C GLU A 43 -5.73 25.08 -3.17
N GLN A 44 -4.88 26.10 -3.38
CA GLN A 44 -3.86 26.50 -2.39
C GLN A 44 -4.50 27.09 -1.14
N LEU A 45 -5.57 27.88 -1.31
CA LEU A 45 -6.31 28.48 -0.19
C LEU A 45 -6.99 27.40 0.67
N ALA A 46 -7.59 26.39 0.04
CA ALA A 46 -8.25 25.28 0.75
C ALA A 46 -7.25 24.45 1.57
N ASP A 47 -6.09 24.11 1.01
CA ASP A 47 -5.04 23.36 1.73
C ASP A 47 -4.45 24.19 2.89
N GLY A 48 -4.31 25.50 2.71
CA GLY A 48 -3.95 26.42 3.78
C GLY A 48 -4.99 26.47 4.91
N ILE A 49 -6.28 26.49 4.57
CA ILE A 49 -7.37 26.61 5.55
C ILE A 49 -7.57 25.31 6.34
N ALA A 50 -7.49 24.15 5.68
CA ALA A 50 -7.60 22.85 6.35
C ALA A 50 -6.49 22.66 7.40
N SER A 51 -5.27 23.06 7.07
CA SER A 51 -4.14 23.02 8.03
C SER A 51 -4.24 24.07 9.14
N PHE A 52 -4.89 25.21 8.87
CA PHE A 52 -5.06 26.30 9.83
C PHE A 52 -6.14 26.03 10.89
N ILE A 53 -7.31 25.54 10.46
CA ILE A 53 -8.45 25.27 11.37
C ILE A 53 -8.18 24.06 12.28
N GLY A 54 -7.39 23.09 11.83
CA GLY A 54 -7.01 21.92 12.64
C GLY A 54 -5.87 22.16 13.64
N SER A 55 -5.31 23.37 13.70
CA SER A 55 -4.13 23.65 14.53
C SER A 55 -4.50 24.24 15.89
N TRP A 56 -3.97 23.66 16.97
CA TRP A 56 -4.04 24.22 18.33
C TRP A 56 -3.52 25.66 18.43
N ARG A 57 -2.62 26.06 17.53
CA ARG A 57 -2.05 27.42 17.47
C ARG A 57 -3.10 28.46 17.08
N PHE A 58 -4.07 28.12 16.22
CA PHE A 58 -5.11 29.05 15.78
C PHE A 58 -6.02 29.45 16.95
N LEU A 59 -6.48 28.48 17.74
CA LEU A 59 -7.31 28.73 18.92
C LEU A 59 -6.61 29.66 19.92
N ILE A 60 -5.32 29.43 20.20
CA ILE A 60 -4.55 30.25 21.13
C ILE A 60 -4.44 31.70 20.61
N ILE A 61 -4.10 31.90 19.34
CA ILE A 61 -3.98 33.24 18.74
C ILE A 61 -5.34 33.96 18.77
N GLN A 62 -6.43 33.27 18.40
CA GLN A 62 -7.77 33.83 18.41
C GLN A 62 -8.19 34.26 19.83
N THR A 63 -7.97 33.41 20.84
CA THR A 63 -8.29 33.73 22.23
C THR A 63 -7.45 34.90 22.76
N LEU A 64 -6.15 34.94 22.44
CA LEU A 64 -5.28 36.05 22.84
C LEU A 64 -5.68 37.36 22.17
N LEU A 65 -6.04 37.34 20.89
CA LEU A 65 -6.50 38.52 20.15
C LEU A 65 -7.76 39.09 20.79
N VAL A 66 -8.75 38.23 21.07
CA VAL A 66 -10.00 38.64 21.73
C VAL A 66 -9.73 39.16 23.14
N ALA A 67 -8.95 38.44 23.94
CA ALA A 67 -8.61 38.85 25.30
C ALA A 67 -7.85 40.19 25.32
N THR A 68 -6.91 40.38 24.39
CA THR A 68 -6.16 41.64 24.24
C THR A 68 -7.10 42.78 23.85
N TRP A 69 -8.00 42.55 22.88
CA TRP A 69 -8.96 43.55 22.44
C TRP A 69 -9.93 43.98 23.53
N VAL A 70 -10.46 43.02 24.30
CA VAL A 70 -11.31 43.28 25.46
C VAL A 70 -10.55 44.05 26.54
N THR A 71 -9.30 43.68 26.81
CA THR A 71 -8.44 44.36 27.80
C THR A 71 -8.16 45.82 27.40
N ILE A 72 -7.79 46.06 26.14
CA ILE A 72 -7.53 47.42 25.62
C ILE A 72 -8.80 48.28 25.69
N ASN A 73 -9.96 47.74 25.28
CA ASN A 73 -11.23 48.47 25.34
C ASN A 73 -11.67 48.74 26.78
N SER A 74 -11.49 47.77 27.69
CA SER A 74 -11.83 47.96 29.11
C SER A 74 -10.93 48.99 29.80
N LEU A 75 -9.65 49.09 29.42
CA LEU A 75 -8.73 50.11 29.93
C LEU A 75 -9.05 51.50 29.34
N GLN A 76 -9.39 51.58 28.05
CA GLN A 76 -9.81 52.84 27.41
C GLN A 76 -11.14 53.37 27.96
N ALA A 77 -12.07 52.50 28.37
CA ALA A 77 -13.32 52.90 29.03
C ALA A 77 -13.12 53.71 30.32
N THR A 78 -11.93 53.64 30.94
CA THR A 78 -11.59 54.39 32.18
C THR A 78 -11.04 55.79 31.88
N GLY A 79 -10.67 56.11 30.63
CA GLY A 79 -9.93 57.31 30.26
C GLY A 79 -10.55 58.13 29.13
N ARG A 80 -11.55 58.97 29.43
CA ARG A 80 -12.09 60.14 28.68
C ARG A 80 -12.37 60.06 27.16
N ILE A 81 -12.01 59.00 26.44
CA ILE A 81 -12.22 58.82 25.00
C ILE A 81 -12.99 57.51 24.79
N HIS A 82 -14.27 57.62 24.46
CA HIS A 82 -15.15 56.47 24.21
C HIS A 82 -15.08 56.10 22.73
N ILE A 83 -14.14 55.23 22.37
CA ILE A 83 -14.04 54.73 20.99
C ILE A 83 -15.03 53.58 20.76
N ASP A 84 -15.45 52.84 21.81
CA ASP A 84 -16.53 51.84 21.69
C ASP A 84 -17.23 51.52 23.06
N PRO A 85 -18.40 52.11 23.38
CA PRO A 85 -19.18 51.81 24.60
C PRO A 85 -19.80 50.40 24.61
N TYR A 86 -20.11 49.88 25.81
CA TYR A 86 -20.82 48.61 25.98
C TYR A 86 -22.21 48.66 25.31
N PRO A 87 -22.63 47.70 24.47
CA PRO A 87 -22.02 46.42 24.09
C PRO A 87 -21.13 46.57 22.84
N TYR A 88 -19.89 46.05 22.88
CA TYR A 88 -18.85 46.18 21.83
C TYR A 88 -19.36 45.93 20.39
N ILE A 89 -19.91 46.96 19.73
CA ILE A 89 -20.69 46.80 18.50
C ILE A 89 -19.78 46.39 17.33
N LEU A 90 -18.55 46.93 17.29
CA LEU A 90 -17.58 46.62 16.25
C LEU A 90 -17.04 45.19 16.40
N LEU A 91 -16.82 44.72 17.64
CA LEU A 91 -16.42 43.34 17.90
C LEU A 91 -17.53 42.38 17.50
N ASN A 92 -18.77 42.68 17.89
CA ASN A 92 -19.92 41.84 17.59
C ASN A 92 -20.18 41.78 16.07
N LEU A 93 -20.00 42.91 15.37
CA LEU A 93 -20.08 42.97 13.91
C LEU A 93 -18.97 42.14 13.26
N ALA A 94 -17.71 42.29 13.71
CA ALA A 94 -16.58 41.52 13.18
C ALA A 94 -16.77 40.00 13.35
N PHE A 95 -17.22 39.57 14.54
CA PHE A 95 -17.54 38.16 14.79
C PHE A 95 -18.70 37.66 13.94
N SER A 96 -19.73 38.48 13.75
CA SER A 96 -20.88 38.14 12.89
C SER A 96 -20.44 37.92 11.44
N THR A 97 -19.60 38.81 10.91
CA THR A 97 -19.00 38.66 9.58
C THR A 97 -18.06 37.45 9.51
N GLN A 98 -17.25 37.21 10.55
CA GLN A 98 -16.37 36.04 10.63
C GLN A 98 -17.16 34.74 10.55
N ALA A 99 -18.26 34.62 11.32
CA ALA A 99 -19.13 33.45 11.29
C ALA A 99 -19.79 33.27 9.91
N ALA A 100 -20.28 34.36 9.31
CA ALA A 100 -20.90 34.34 7.98
C ALA A 100 -19.95 33.87 6.87
N TYR A 101 -18.67 34.27 6.93
CA TYR A 101 -17.66 33.83 5.95
C TYR A 101 -17.10 32.43 6.25
N THR A 102 -17.09 32.01 7.52
CA THR A 102 -16.58 30.70 7.93
C THR A 102 -17.39 29.56 7.30
N GLY A 103 -18.71 29.69 7.21
CA GLY A 103 -19.58 28.66 6.64
C GLY A 103 -19.20 28.26 5.20
N PRO A 104 -19.21 29.20 4.23
CA PRO A 104 -18.83 28.93 2.84
C PRO A 104 -17.41 28.40 2.70
N VAL A 105 -16.47 28.97 3.44
CA VAL A 105 -15.07 28.54 3.42
C VAL A 105 -14.92 27.11 3.93
N LEU A 106 -15.58 26.77 5.03
CA LEU A 106 -15.53 25.43 5.60
C LEU A 106 -16.19 24.42 4.66
N LEU A 107 -17.27 24.78 3.98
CA LEU A 107 -17.90 23.94 2.95
C LEU A 107 -16.96 23.68 1.77
N LEU A 108 -16.26 24.69 1.28
CA LEU A 108 -15.28 24.55 0.20
C LEU A 108 -14.08 23.68 0.63
N ALA A 109 -13.55 23.92 1.83
CA ALA A 109 -12.46 23.13 2.39
C ALA A 109 -12.87 21.67 2.62
N GLY A 110 -14.07 21.42 3.15
CA GLY A 110 -14.61 20.09 3.39
C GLY A 110 -14.88 19.32 2.10
N ASN A 111 -15.48 19.96 1.09
CA ASN A 111 -15.72 19.33 -0.22
C ASN A 111 -14.40 18.92 -0.89
N ARG A 112 -13.35 19.73 -0.75
CA ARG A 112 -12.01 19.41 -1.28
C ARG A 112 -11.34 18.25 -0.52
N GLN A 113 -11.40 18.26 0.81
CA GLN A 113 -10.85 17.16 1.61
C GLN A 113 -11.55 15.84 1.26
N ALA A 114 -12.87 15.86 1.12
CA ALA A 114 -13.66 14.69 0.72
C ALA A 114 -13.29 14.16 -0.68
N GLN A 115 -12.99 15.05 -1.64
CA GLN A 115 -12.50 14.64 -2.97
C GLN A 115 -11.13 13.94 -2.89
N LYS A 116 -10.19 14.50 -2.12
CA LYS A 116 -8.86 13.89 -1.90
C LYS A 116 -8.99 12.52 -1.20
N ASP A 117 -9.81 12.45 -0.16
CA ASP A 117 -10.05 11.21 0.58
C ASP A 117 -10.67 10.15 -0.33
N ARG A 118 -11.64 10.52 -1.17
CA ARG A 118 -12.25 9.60 -2.15
C ARG A 118 -11.23 9.04 -3.14
N LEU A 119 -10.37 9.89 -3.73
CA LEU A 119 -9.32 9.42 -4.66
C LEU A 119 -8.33 8.49 -3.96
N THR A 120 -7.96 8.81 -2.72
CA THR A 120 -7.07 7.97 -1.89
C THR A 120 -7.70 6.60 -1.66
N LEU A 121 -8.99 6.55 -1.34
CA LEU A 121 -9.74 5.30 -1.14
C LEU A 121 -9.87 4.49 -2.43
N GLU A 122 -10.16 5.13 -3.57
CA GLU A 122 -10.23 4.44 -4.87
C GLU A 122 -8.89 3.82 -5.26
N HIS A 123 -7.77 4.52 -5.01
CA HIS A 123 -6.43 3.97 -5.21
C HIS A 123 -6.13 2.80 -4.27
N ALA A 124 -6.43 2.93 -2.98
CA ALA A 124 -6.24 1.86 -2.00
C ALA A 124 -7.03 0.59 -2.36
N ALA A 125 -8.28 0.76 -2.83
CA ALA A 125 -9.10 -0.36 -3.32
C ALA A 125 -8.48 -1.03 -4.55
N SER A 126 -7.99 -0.25 -5.53
CA SER A 126 -7.31 -0.80 -6.70
C SER A 126 -6.01 -1.55 -6.36
N GLU A 127 -5.27 -1.08 -5.36
CA GLU A 127 -4.07 -1.78 -4.86
C GLU A 127 -4.43 -3.09 -4.15
N ALA A 128 -5.49 -3.10 -3.34
CA ALA A 128 -6.00 -4.31 -2.72
C ALA A 128 -6.40 -5.37 -3.76
N ASP A 129 -7.15 -4.98 -4.80
CA ASP A 129 -7.54 -5.89 -5.89
C ASP A 129 -6.32 -6.50 -6.60
N LYS A 130 -5.25 -5.71 -6.79
CA LYS A 130 -4.00 -6.20 -7.40
C LYS A 130 -3.28 -7.17 -6.46
N ALA A 131 -3.23 -6.88 -5.17
CA ALA A 131 -2.64 -7.75 -4.16
C ALA A 131 -3.38 -9.09 -4.10
N ASP A 132 -4.72 -9.08 -4.15
CA ASP A 132 -5.53 -10.31 -4.17
C ASP A 132 -5.26 -11.15 -5.42
N ARG A 133 -5.16 -10.51 -6.60
CA ARG A 133 -4.79 -11.22 -7.83
C ARG A 133 -3.39 -11.84 -7.74
N GLN A 134 -2.43 -11.13 -7.14
CA GLN A 134 -1.09 -11.66 -6.91
C GLN A 134 -1.10 -12.84 -5.95
N ASN A 135 -1.87 -12.76 -4.87
CA ASN A 135 -2.04 -13.86 -3.91
C ASN A 135 -2.59 -15.12 -4.60
N VAL A 136 -3.60 -14.98 -5.46
CA VAL A 136 -4.15 -16.11 -6.24
C VAL A 136 -3.09 -16.70 -7.18
N GLN A 137 -2.27 -15.88 -7.85
CA GLN A 137 -1.19 -16.38 -8.71
C GLN A 137 -0.12 -17.14 -7.92
N ILE A 138 0.25 -16.65 -6.74
CA ILE A 138 1.22 -17.33 -5.85
C ILE A 138 0.67 -18.69 -5.43
N LEU A 139 -0.60 -18.76 -5.00
CA LEU A 139 -1.24 -20.02 -4.63
C LEU A 139 -1.25 -21.01 -5.79
N LYS A 140 -1.57 -20.55 -7.01
CA LYS A 140 -1.53 -21.39 -8.21
C LYS A 140 -0.12 -21.92 -8.51
N ALA A 141 0.91 -21.09 -8.35
CA ALA A 141 2.30 -21.51 -8.54
C ALA A 141 2.74 -22.55 -7.49
N ILE A 142 2.33 -22.39 -6.23
CA ILE A 142 2.59 -23.36 -5.15
C ILE A 142 1.90 -24.69 -5.45
N GLN A 143 0.66 -24.65 -5.90
CA GLN A 143 -0.10 -25.84 -6.26
C GLN A 143 0.56 -26.59 -7.43
N GLN A 144 1.01 -25.88 -8.45
CA GLN A 144 1.73 -26.48 -9.58
C GLN A 144 3.05 -27.15 -9.15
N ASN A 145 3.81 -26.52 -8.25
CA ASN A 145 5.04 -27.14 -7.72
C ASN A 145 4.74 -28.41 -6.90
N THR A 146 3.63 -28.41 -6.17
CA THR A 146 3.17 -29.59 -5.42
C THR A 146 2.80 -30.72 -6.36
N GLU A 147 2.07 -30.43 -7.44
CA GLU A 147 1.68 -31.39 -8.47
C GLU A 147 2.91 -31.99 -9.20
N ILE A 148 3.91 -31.17 -9.52
CA ILE A 148 5.17 -31.67 -10.11
C ILE A 148 5.88 -32.61 -9.13
N THR A 149 5.88 -32.29 -7.83
CA THR A 149 6.51 -33.13 -6.81
C THR A 149 5.79 -34.48 -6.67
N GLU A 150 4.46 -34.48 -6.78
CA GLU A 150 3.64 -35.69 -6.82
C GLU A 150 3.98 -36.56 -8.02
N LYS A 151 3.98 -35.98 -9.24
CA LYS A 151 4.38 -36.69 -10.47
C LYS A 151 5.80 -37.23 -10.41
N ASN A 152 6.74 -36.47 -9.86
CA ASN A 152 8.12 -36.93 -9.67
C ASN A 152 8.17 -38.14 -8.73
N SER A 153 7.34 -38.17 -7.70
CA SER A 153 7.24 -39.30 -6.77
C SER A 153 6.64 -40.53 -7.46
N GLU A 154 5.60 -40.36 -8.28
CA GLU A 154 4.98 -41.42 -9.08
C GLU A 154 5.96 -42.04 -10.10
N VAL A 155 6.71 -41.20 -10.81
CA VAL A 155 7.74 -41.66 -11.76
C VAL A 155 8.83 -42.43 -11.02
N ALA A 156 9.26 -41.97 -9.84
CA ALA A 156 10.25 -42.68 -9.04
C ALA A 156 9.76 -44.08 -8.62
N LEU A 157 8.48 -44.21 -8.22
CA LEU A 157 7.88 -45.50 -7.89
C LEU A 157 7.83 -46.44 -9.11
N THR A 158 7.40 -45.92 -10.26
CA THR A 158 7.35 -46.71 -11.51
C THR A 158 8.74 -47.22 -11.91
N ILE A 159 9.77 -46.38 -11.79
CA ILE A 159 11.15 -46.79 -12.07
C ILE A 159 11.60 -47.89 -11.10
N LEU A 160 11.28 -47.76 -9.81
CA LEU A 160 11.62 -48.77 -8.81
C LEU A 160 10.97 -50.12 -9.12
N GLU A 161 9.68 -50.14 -9.47
CA GLU A 161 9.00 -51.38 -9.89
C GLU A 161 9.62 -51.98 -11.14
N HIS A 162 9.93 -51.16 -12.15
CA HIS A 162 10.55 -51.63 -13.38
C HIS A 162 11.95 -52.21 -13.14
N VAL A 163 12.76 -51.57 -12.28
CA VAL A 163 14.07 -52.10 -11.89
C VAL A 163 13.92 -53.40 -11.13
N GLN A 164 12.96 -53.48 -10.20
CA GLN A 164 12.73 -54.70 -9.42
C GLN A 164 12.31 -55.86 -10.33
N SER A 165 11.44 -55.62 -11.32
CA SER A 165 11.02 -56.66 -12.28
C SER A 165 12.15 -57.10 -13.20
N LEU A 166 13.01 -56.18 -13.67
CA LEU A 166 14.21 -56.54 -14.44
C LEU A 166 15.18 -57.40 -13.63
N VAL A 167 15.41 -57.05 -12.36
CA VAL A 167 16.26 -57.85 -11.46
C VAL A 167 15.65 -59.23 -11.26
N GLN A 168 14.35 -59.31 -11.00
CA GLN A 168 13.65 -60.59 -10.79
C GLN A 168 13.71 -61.48 -12.03
N GLN A 169 13.46 -60.91 -13.21
CA GLN A 169 13.52 -61.61 -14.49
C GLN A 169 14.94 -62.09 -14.80
N HIS A 170 15.97 -61.32 -14.45
CA HIS A 170 17.37 -61.73 -14.64
C HIS A 170 17.78 -62.84 -13.65
N ILE A 171 17.28 -62.83 -12.42
CA ILE A 171 17.48 -63.91 -11.45
C ILE A 171 16.82 -65.21 -11.94
N GLU A 172 15.62 -65.13 -12.50
CA GLU A 172 14.91 -66.27 -13.09
C GLU A 172 15.64 -66.82 -14.33
N ASP A 173 15.99 -65.99 -15.32
CA ASP A 173 16.74 -66.42 -16.53
C ASP A 173 18.10 -67.04 -16.17
N ASN A 174 18.81 -66.48 -15.18
CA ASN A 174 20.09 -67.05 -14.74
C ASN A 174 19.93 -68.38 -13.98
N SER A 175 18.80 -68.56 -13.28
CA SER A 175 18.47 -69.83 -12.61
C SER A 175 18.14 -70.92 -13.63
N ASP A 176 17.38 -70.60 -14.68
CA ASP A 176 17.06 -71.52 -15.78
C ASP A 176 18.32 -71.94 -16.56
N ARG A 177 19.23 -71.00 -16.83
CA ARG A 177 20.52 -71.32 -17.47
C ARG A 177 21.39 -72.26 -16.63
N LYS A 178 21.37 -72.13 -15.30
CA LYS A 178 22.09 -73.05 -14.41
C LYS A 178 21.46 -74.44 -14.36
N GLN A 179 20.12 -74.55 -14.44
CA GLN A 179 19.44 -75.85 -14.49
C GLN A 179 19.65 -76.56 -15.83
N GLY A 180 19.57 -75.85 -16.97
CA GLY A 180 19.81 -76.43 -18.30
C GLY A 180 21.26 -76.84 -18.59
N GLY A 181 22.22 -76.34 -17.80
CA GLY A 181 23.62 -76.77 -17.84
C GLY A 181 23.92 -78.03 -17.02
N ALA A 182 23.13 -78.32 -15.97
CA ALA A 182 23.30 -79.49 -15.11
C ALA A 182 22.69 -80.77 -15.71
N ASP A 183 21.75 -80.66 -16.64
CA ASP A 183 21.07 -81.79 -17.30
C ASP A 183 21.84 -82.34 -18.52
N ARG A 184 23.02 -81.78 -18.82
CA ARG A 184 23.87 -82.15 -19.99
C ARG A 184 25.18 -82.87 -19.62
N THR A 185 25.33 -83.30 -18.37
CA THR A 185 26.44 -84.12 -17.87
C THR A 185 25.92 -85.41 -17.26
#